data_AF-A0A7V5L3H8-F1
#
_entry.id   AF-A0A7V5L3H8-F1
#
_cell.length_a   1.000
_cell.length_b   1.000
_cell.length_c   1.000
_cell.angle_alpha   90.00
_cell.angle_beta   90.00
_cell.angle_gamma   90.00
#
_symmetry.space_group_name_H-M   'P 1'
#
loop_
_entity.id
_entity.type
_entity.pdbx_description
1 polymer ?
#
loop_
_entity_poly.entity_id
_entity_poly.type
_entity_poly.pdbx_seq_one_letter_code
_entity_poly.pdbx_strand_id
1 'polypeptide(L)'
;MMVTFVSQCEKNALKRTRRVLDSFANRIGDNTWQTIITQEGLNAVQKLLRKTASKSTAVSCHWIRSRSRSDFLWVVGNREEFDENGVVPVNYGVTKRFIGEKEIMLDKIYANTNGQRLDQHLFSVGYLAKKLIEKIVPEDDNLAKAVYVAGLWHDIGKIDENFQAWVLKELKKQKKYKDIPDEGVHIDKNTGKFS
;
A
#
# COMPACT_ATOMS: atom_id res chain seq x y z
N MET A 1 23.67 -1.09 -29.44
CA MET A 1 22.87 -1.55 -28.28
C MET A 1 21.41 -1.33 -28.61
N MET A 2 20.54 -2.35 -28.50
CA MET A 2 19.10 -2.16 -28.71
C MET A 2 18.42 -1.77 -27.41
N VAL A 3 17.78 -0.60 -27.37
CA VAL A 3 17.15 -0.08 -26.15
C VAL A 3 15.66 0.17 -26.36
N THR A 4 14.91 0.03 -25.29
CA THR A 4 13.49 0.38 -25.20
C THR A 4 13.30 1.47 -24.15
N PHE A 5 12.53 2.49 -24.49
CA PHE A 5 12.11 3.54 -23.57
C PHE A 5 10.62 3.41 -23.31
N VAL A 6 10.22 3.47 -22.05
CA VAL A 6 8.82 3.46 -21.62
C VAL A 6 8.53 4.74 -20.83
N SER A 7 7.46 5.44 -21.18
CA SER A 7 7.07 6.71 -20.56
C SER A 7 5.78 6.57 -19.76
N GLN A 8 5.82 6.95 -18.48
CA GLN A 8 4.64 7.23 -17.63
C GLN A 8 4.50 8.75 -17.38
N CYS A 9 5.01 9.57 -18.30
CA CYS A 9 4.86 11.02 -18.19
C CYS A 9 3.40 11.47 -18.26
N GLU A 10 3.03 12.41 -17.40
CA GLU A 10 1.71 13.04 -17.40
C GLU A 10 1.75 14.51 -17.86
N LYS A 11 0.57 15.05 -18.18
CA LYS A 11 0.35 16.48 -18.45
C LYS A 11 1.29 16.99 -19.55
N ASN A 12 1.89 18.15 -19.35
CA ASN A 12 2.80 18.78 -20.32
C ASN A 12 4.14 18.05 -20.48
N ALA A 13 4.53 17.19 -19.52
CA ALA A 13 5.75 16.40 -19.64
C ALA A 13 5.65 15.39 -20.79
N LEU A 14 4.46 14.80 -21.00
CA LEU A 14 4.25 13.84 -22.08
C LEU A 14 4.61 14.43 -23.45
N LYS A 15 4.11 15.63 -23.77
CA LYS A 15 4.39 16.30 -25.05
C LYS A 15 5.90 16.59 -25.23
N ARG A 16 6.58 16.99 -24.15
CA ARG A 16 8.02 17.30 -24.17
C ARG A 16 8.86 16.03 -24.35
N THR A 17 8.57 14.98 -23.59
CA THR A 17 9.25 13.68 -23.67
C THR A 17 9.07 13.06 -25.05
N ARG A 18 7.84 13.09 -25.59
CA ARG A 18 7.55 12.61 -26.95
C ARG A 18 8.44 13.30 -27.98
N ARG A 19 8.52 14.63 -27.95
CA ARG A 19 9.37 15.41 -28.86
C ARG A 19 10.85 15.02 -28.80
N VAL A 20 11.36 14.71 -27.61
CA VAL A 20 12.74 14.24 -27.45
C VAL A 20 12.88 12.82 -27.98
N LEU A 21 12.05 11.87 -27.54
CA LEU A 21 12.21 10.46 -27.92
C LEU A 21 11.94 10.20 -29.40
N ASP A 22 10.97 10.90 -30.00
CA ASP A 22 10.64 10.78 -31.43
C ASP A 22 11.81 11.20 -32.33
N SER A 23 12.76 12.03 -31.85
CA SER A 23 13.94 12.41 -32.64
C SER A 23 15.08 11.39 -32.59
N PHE A 24 15.04 10.44 -31.64
CA PHE A 24 16.13 9.45 -31.43
C PHE A 24 15.68 8.00 -31.64
N ALA A 25 14.40 7.73 -31.58
CA ALA A 25 13.88 6.37 -31.57
C ALA A 25 12.54 6.23 -32.29
N ASN A 26 12.29 5.04 -32.80
CA ASN A 26 11.02 4.72 -33.43
C ASN A 26 9.98 4.47 -32.35
N ARG A 27 8.86 5.17 -32.44
CA ARG A 27 7.71 4.92 -31.56
C ARG A 27 7.00 3.65 -32.00
N ILE A 28 6.88 2.68 -31.09
CA ILE A 28 6.25 1.37 -31.33
C ILE A 28 4.93 1.20 -30.57
N GLY A 29 4.57 2.14 -29.71
CA GLY A 29 3.30 2.21 -28.99
C GLY A 29 3.07 3.62 -28.46
N ASP A 30 1.92 3.88 -27.81
CA ASP A 30 1.53 5.24 -27.41
C ASP A 30 2.58 5.97 -26.57
N ASN A 31 3.22 5.23 -25.66
CA ASN A 31 4.24 5.72 -24.74
C ASN A 31 5.50 4.83 -24.73
N THR A 32 5.79 4.16 -25.84
CA THR A 32 6.91 3.23 -25.96
C THR A 32 7.73 3.48 -27.22
N TRP A 33 9.05 3.52 -27.07
CA TRP A 33 10.00 3.72 -28.16
C TRP A 33 11.07 2.65 -28.15
N GLN A 34 11.59 2.33 -29.33
CA GLN A 34 12.67 1.37 -29.49
C GLN A 34 13.65 1.85 -30.55
N THR A 35 14.95 1.65 -30.30
CA THR A 35 16.00 2.02 -31.25
C THR A 35 17.28 1.24 -31.03
N ILE A 36 18.14 1.21 -32.05
CA ILE A 36 19.53 0.77 -31.92
C ILE A 36 20.38 2.02 -31.76
N ILE A 37 21.06 2.14 -30.62
CA ILE A 37 21.85 3.33 -30.26
C ILE A 37 23.23 2.93 -29.72
N THR A 38 24.17 3.87 -29.76
CA THR A 38 25.47 3.78 -29.08
C THR A 38 25.34 4.18 -27.60
N GLN A 39 26.34 3.84 -26.77
CA GLN A 39 26.35 4.26 -25.36
C GLN A 39 26.37 5.79 -25.22
N GLU A 40 27.12 6.47 -26.09
CA GLU A 40 27.18 7.94 -26.13
C GLU A 40 25.83 8.55 -26.52
N GLY A 41 25.16 7.98 -27.53
CA GLY A 41 23.82 8.39 -27.91
C GLY A 41 22.82 8.19 -26.78
N LEU A 42 22.92 7.06 -26.05
CA LEU A 42 22.06 6.82 -24.88
C LEU A 42 22.29 7.87 -23.79
N ASN A 43 23.53 8.20 -23.49
CA ASN A 43 23.89 9.23 -22.50
C ASN A 43 23.39 10.62 -22.93
N ALA A 44 23.43 10.93 -24.23
CA ALA A 44 22.91 12.17 -24.78
C ALA A 44 21.38 12.27 -24.63
N VAL A 45 20.65 11.20 -24.95
CA VAL A 45 19.19 11.11 -24.74
C VAL A 45 18.86 11.30 -23.26
N GLN A 46 19.56 10.60 -22.38
CA GLN A 46 19.35 10.72 -20.94
C GLN A 46 19.56 12.17 -20.46
N LYS A 47 20.60 12.84 -20.95
CA LYS A 47 20.89 14.25 -20.62
C LYS A 47 19.80 15.20 -21.11
N LEU A 48 19.28 15.00 -22.33
CA LEU A 48 18.19 15.81 -22.90
C LEU A 48 16.87 15.62 -22.13
N LEU A 49 16.53 14.38 -21.79
CA LEU A 49 15.36 14.08 -20.97
C LEU A 49 15.48 14.72 -19.59
N ARG A 50 16.65 14.65 -18.94
CA ARG A 50 16.88 15.30 -17.65
C ARG A 50 16.75 16.83 -17.71
N LYS A 51 17.20 17.46 -18.81
CA LYS A 51 17.09 18.92 -18.99
C LYS A 51 15.64 19.40 -19.10
N THR A 52 14.75 18.56 -19.63
CA THR A 52 13.34 18.89 -19.84
C THR A 52 12.41 18.27 -18.79
N ALA A 53 13.00 17.56 -17.80
CA ALA A 53 12.27 16.84 -16.78
C ALA A 53 11.54 17.80 -15.83
N SER A 54 10.34 17.38 -15.43
CA SER A 54 9.52 18.03 -14.42
C SER A 54 9.01 16.97 -13.44
N LYS A 55 8.24 17.36 -12.42
CA LYS A 55 7.64 16.42 -11.45
C LYS A 55 6.78 15.33 -12.12
N SER A 56 6.16 15.64 -13.26
CA SER A 56 5.31 14.70 -14.01
C SER A 56 6.05 13.97 -15.14
N THR A 57 7.38 14.07 -15.21
CA THR A 57 8.18 13.29 -16.14
C THR A 57 8.52 11.96 -15.50
N ALA A 58 8.30 10.84 -16.19
CA ALA A 58 8.69 9.51 -15.74
C ALA A 58 9.03 8.67 -16.97
N VAL A 59 10.31 8.36 -17.17
CA VAL A 59 10.78 7.57 -18.32
C VAL A 59 11.77 6.51 -17.85
N SER A 60 11.50 5.23 -18.13
CA SER A 60 12.43 4.12 -17.89
C SER A 60 13.14 3.72 -19.19
N CYS A 61 14.37 3.23 -19.04
CA CYS A 61 15.20 2.73 -20.14
C CYS A 61 15.65 1.29 -19.85
N HIS A 62 15.43 0.42 -20.82
CA HIS A 62 15.83 -0.99 -20.79
C HIS A 62 16.74 -1.32 -21.96
N TRP A 63 17.81 -2.05 -21.69
CA TRP A 63 18.66 -2.63 -22.72
C TRP A 63 18.25 -4.07 -22.98
N ILE A 64 17.88 -4.37 -24.23
CA ILE A 64 17.63 -5.73 -24.69
C ILE A 64 18.98 -6.41 -24.96
N ARG A 65 19.37 -7.34 -24.08
CA ARG A 65 20.59 -8.17 -24.20
C ARG A 65 20.37 -9.36 -25.12
N SER A 66 19.22 -10.03 -24.96
CA SER A 66 18.82 -11.20 -25.73
C SER A 66 17.29 -11.24 -25.88
N ARG A 67 16.76 -12.25 -26.58
CA ARG A 67 15.30 -12.42 -26.76
C ARG A 67 14.54 -12.57 -25.43
N SER A 68 15.19 -13.06 -24.37
CA SER A 68 14.58 -13.33 -23.06
C SER A 68 15.13 -12.47 -21.93
N ARG A 69 16.12 -11.60 -22.19
CA ARG A 69 16.75 -10.78 -21.15
C ARG A 69 16.79 -9.31 -21.56
N SER A 70 16.19 -8.49 -20.70
CA SER A 70 16.29 -7.04 -20.73
C SER A 70 16.82 -6.56 -19.39
N ASP A 71 17.89 -5.76 -19.42
CA ASP A 71 18.45 -5.13 -18.24
C ASP A 71 17.85 -3.74 -18.07
N PHE A 72 17.41 -3.43 -16.85
CA PHE A 72 17.06 -2.07 -16.47
C PHE A 72 18.32 -1.22 -16.35
N LEU A 73 18.35 -0.06 -17.03
CA LEU A 73 19.50 0.84 -16.99
C LEU A 73 19.27 2.02 -16.06
N TRP A 74 18.16 2.74 -16.23
CA TRP A 74 17.86 3.95 -15.45
C TRP A 74 16.43 4.43 -15.63
N VAL A 75 15.99 5.28 -14.69
CA VAL A 75 14.79 6.12 -14.79
C VAL A 75 15.19 7.60 -14.79
N VAL A 76 14.48 8.41 -15.58
CA VAL A 76 14.50 9.88 -15.52
C VAL A 76 13.16 10.40 -15.02
N GLY A 77 13.22 11.22 -13.96
CA GLY A 77 12.04 11.87 -13.37
C GLY A 77 11.46 11.09 -12.18
N ASN A 78 10.14 11.02 -12.07
CA ASN A 78 9.44 10.30 -11.00
C ASN A 78 9.74 8.80 -11.08
N ARG A 79 10.32 8.26 -10.01
CA ARG A 79 10.64 6.83 -9.89
C ARG A 79 9.47 6.02 -9.35
N GLU A 80 8.50 6.66 -8.70
CA GLU A 80 7.34 5.98 -8.10
C GLU A 80 6.41 5.36 -9.16
N GLU A 81 6.51 5.81 -10.41
CA GLU A 81 5.79 5.23 -11.55
C GLU A 81 6.37 3.89 -12.02
N PHE A 82 7.46 3.42 -11.42
CA PHE A 82 8.14 2.18 -11.80
C PHE A 82 8.55 1.37 -10.58
N ASP A 83 8.64 0.05 -10.75
CA ASP A 83 9.24 -0.84 -9.76
C ASP A 83 10.79 -0.79 -9.79
N GLU A 84 11.44 -1.62 -8.97
CA GLU A 84 12.91 -1.73 -8.90
C GLU A 84 13.55 -2.16 -10.23
N ASN A 85 12.78 -2.79 -11.12
CA ASN A 85 13.20 -3.24 -12.44
C ASN A 85 12.79 -2.26 -13.57
N GLY A 86 12.26 -1.09 -13.22
CA GLY A 86 11.78 -0.10 -14.19
C GLY A 86 10.50 -0.49 -14.90
N VAL A 87 9.78 -1.51 -14.41
CA VAL A 87 8.51 -2.01 -14.96
C VAL A 87 7.37 -1.17 -14.42
N VAL A 88 6.39 -0.88 -15.27
CA VAL A 88 5.21 -0.10 -14.91
C VAL A 88 4.26 -0.98 -14.08
N PRO A 89 3.84 -0.55 -12.89
CA PRO A 89 2.87 -1.29 -12.09
C PRO A 89 1.52 -1.36 -12.82
N VAL A 90 0.94 -2.55 -12.89
CA VAL A 90 -0.37 -2.78 -13.55
C VAL A 90 -1.56 -2.60 -12.61
N ASN A 91 -1.32 -2.56 -11.29
CA ASN A 91 -2.33 -2.37 -10.26
C ASN A 91 -1.90 -1.24 -9.32
N TYR A 92 -2.63 -0.13 -9.34
CA TYR A 92 -2.50 0.98 -8.38
C TYR A 92 -3.55 0.77 -7.28
N GLY A 93 -3.15 0.19 -6.14
CA GLY A 93 -4.05 -0.06 -5.01
C GLY A 93 -3.60 0.73 -3.78
N VAL A 94 -4.50 1.52 -3.20
CA VAL A 94 -4.38 2.05 -1.82
C VAL A 94 -4.48 0.92 -0.79
N THR A 95 -4.91 -0.28 -1.21
CA THR A 95 -5.11 -1.46 -0.36
C THR A 95 -4.26 -2.61 -0.88
N LYS A 96 -3.38 -3.15 -0.03
CA LYS A 96 -2.66 -4.40 -0.26
C LYS A 96 -3.67 -5.56 -0.32
N ARG A 97 -4.28 -5.78 -1.48
CA ARG A 97 -5.17 -6.92 -1.68
C ARG A 97 -4.32 -8.16 -1.94
N PHE A 98 -4.06 -8.94 -0.90
CA PHE A 98 -3.62 -10.33 -1.08
C PHE A 98 -4.80 -11.12 -1.66
N ILE A 99 -4.63 -11.66 -2.86
CA ILE A 99 -5.68 -12.45 -3.53
C ILE A 99 -5.92 -13.72 -2.71
N GLY A 100 -7.14 -13.89 -2.20
CA GLY A 100 -7.57 -15.12 -1.51
C GLY A 100 -7.67 -15.02 0.01
N GLU A 101 -7.17 -13.95 0.63
CA GLU A 101 -7.31 -13.72 2.07
C GLU A 101 -8.37 -12.63 2.30
N LYS A 102 -9.45 -12.95 3.02
CA LYS A 102 -10.34 -11.92 3.58
C LYS A 102 -9.50 -11.10 4.55
N GLU A 103 -9.22 -9.85 4.19
CA GLU A 103 -8.52 -8.91 5.07
C GLU A 103 -9.36 -8.73 6.34
N ILE A 104 -8.94 -9.36 7.43
CA ILE A 104 -9.55 -9.18 8.75
C ILE A 104 -9.14 -7.79 9.21
N MET A 105 -9.99 -6.79 8.94
CA MET A 105 -9.78 -5.44 9.45
C MET A 105 -10.02 -5.43 10.96
N LEU A 106 -8.98 -5.76 11.72
CA LEU A 106 -8.99 -5.86 13.18
C LEU A 106 -9.59 -4.62 13.86
N ASP A 107 -9.41 -3.44 13.26
CA ASP A 107 -9.96 -2.16 13.73
C ASP A 107 -11.50 -2.06 13.68
N LYS A 108 -12.18 -3.01 13.02
CA LYS A 108 -13.64 -3.04 12.86
C LYS A 108 -14.31 -4.22 13.58
N ILE A 109 -13.59 -4.91 14.47
CA ILE A 109 -14.10 -6.06 15.22
C ILE A 109 -14.42 -5.66 16.66
N TYR A 110 -15.62 -6.00 17.12
CA TYR A 110 -16.13 -5.60 18.42
C TYR A 110 -16.28 -6.78 19.38
N ALA A 111 -15.94 -6.57 20.66
CA ALA A 111 -16.11 -7.56 21.72
C ALA A 111 -17.55 -7.65 22.23
N ASN A 112 -18.30 -6.55 22.14
CA ASN A 112 -19.63 -6.41 22.73
C ASN A 112 -20.45 -5.28 22.09
N THR A 113 -21.73 -5.20 22.47
CA THR A 113 -22.69 -4.20 22.02
C THR A 113 -22.49 -2.80 22.62
N ASN A 114 -21.47 -2.59 23.46
CA ASN A 114 -21.06 -1.26 23.93
C ASN A 114 -20.02 -0.60 23.02
N GLY A 115 -19.57 -1.30 21.97
CA GLY A 115 -18.64 -0.74 20.98
C GLY A 115 -17.19 -0.85 21.41
N GLN A 116 -16.88 -1.71 22.38
CA GLN A 116 -15.52 -2.02 22.75
C GLN A 116 -14.86 -2.85 21.64
N ARG A 117 -13.66 -2.46 21.21
CA ARG A 117 -12.89 -3.24 20.22
C ARG A 117 -12.42 -4.57 20.81
N LEU A 118 -12.41 -5.60 19.98
CA LEU A 118 -12.05 -6.96 20.42
C LEU A 118 -10.59 -7.06 20.85
N ASP A 119 -9.66 -6.46 20.09
CA ASP A 119 -8.24 -6.46 20.40
C ASP A 119 -7.92 -5.82 21.77
N GLN A 120 -8.51 -4.65 22.03
CA GLN A 120 -8.37 -3.95 23.30
C GLN A 120 -8.94 -4.76 24.46
N HIS A 121 -10.08 -5.41 24.24
CA HIS A 121 -10.71 -6.27 25.24
C HIS A 121 -9.82 -7.47 25.58
N LEU A 122 -9.36 -8.22 24.58
CA LEU A 122 -8.50 -9.39 24.76
C LEU A 122 -7.20 -9.02 25.48
N PHE A 123 -6.55 -7.92 25.06
CA PHE A 123 -5.35 -7.42 25.73
C PHE A 123 -5.62 -7.03 27.19
N SER A 124 -6.68 -6.27 27.44
CA SER A 124 -7.02 -5.78 28.80
C SER A 124 -7.32 -6.93 29.75
N VAL A 125 -8.08 -7.93 29.31
CA VAL A 125 -8.42 -9.11 30.11
C VAL A 125 -7.17 -9.93 30.41
N GLY A 126 -6.36 -10.23 29.39
CA GLY A 126 -5.09 -10.95 29.58
C GLY A 126 -4.15 -10.24 30.54
N TYR A 127 -3.93 -8.93 30.34
CA TYR A 127 -3.05 -8.14 31.18
C TYR A 127 -3.52 -8.09 32.64
N LEU A 128 -4.82 -7.84 32.86
CA LEU A 128 -5.40 -7.81 34.20
C LEU A 128 -5.28 -9.18 34.89
N ALA A 129 -5.61 -10.26 34.17
CA ALA A 129 -5.51 -11.61 34.69
C ALA A 129 -4.07 -11.95 35.12
N LYS A 130 -3.07 -11.59 34.30
CA LYS A 130 -1.66 -11.71 34.65
C LYS A 130 -1.32 -10.96 35.94
N LYS A 131 -1.72 -9.69 36.04
CA LYS A 131 -1.45 -8.84 37.22
C LYS A 131 -2.13 -9.36 38.49
N LEU A 132 -3.27 -10.02 38.37
CA LEU A 132 -3.93 -10.68 39.49
C LEU A 132 -3.15 -11.91 39.94
N ILE A 133 -2.71 -12.76 39.00
CA ILE A 133 -1.90 -13.94 39.34
C ILE A 133 -0.56 -13.57 39.93
N GLU A 134 0.13 -12.56 39.41
CA GLU A 134 1.38 -12.04 39.98
C GLU A 134 1.21 -11.57 41.45
N LYS A 135 -0.01 -11.16 41.85
CA LYS A 135 -0.31 -10.77 43.23
C LYS A 135 -0.70 -11.95 44.12
N ILE A 136 -1.45 -12.92 43.58
CA ILE A 136 -2.01 -14.04 44.35
C ILE A 136 -0.98 -15.18 44.48
N VAL A 137 -0.21 -15.43 43.42
CA VAL A 137 0.79 -16.50 43.31
C VAL A 137 2.11 -15.91 42.78
N PRO A 138 2.81 -15.08 43.58
CA PRO A 138 3.99 -14.34 43.12
C PRO A 138 5.18 -15.22 42.73
N GLU A 139 5.22 -16.46 43.20
CA GLU A 139 6.34 -17.39 42.97
C GLU A 139 6.22 -18.17 41.63
N ASP A 140 5.06 -18.13 40.97
CA ASP A 140 4.81 -18.89 39.74
C ASP A 140 4.64 -17.99 38.52
N ASP A 141 5.77 -17.58 37.93
CA ASP A 141 5.82 -16.79 36.70
C ASP A 141 5.29 -17.57 35.48
N ASN A 142 5.36 -18.90 35.50
CA ASN A 142 4.84 -19.73 34.41
C ASN A 142 3.31 -19.70 34.41
N LEU A 143 2.68 -19.78 35.58
CA LEU A 143 1.24 -19.62 35.73
C LEU A 143 0.80 -18.21 35.29
N ALA A 144 1.54 -17.16 35.68
CA ALA A 144 1.24 -15.79 35.25
C ALA A 144 1.27 -15.64 33.73
N LYS A 145 2.27 -16.24 33.05
CA LYS A 145 2.36 -16.28 31.58
C LYS A 145 1.24 -17.11 30.94
N ALA A 146 0.93 -18.28 31.49
CA ALA A 146 -0.13 -19.14 30.97
C ALA A 146 -1.50 -18.44 31.05
N VAL A 147 -1.78 -17.79 32.18
CA VAL A 147 -3.03 -17.04 32.39
C VAL A 147 -3.10 -15.80 31.49
N TYR A 148 -1.97 -15.11 31.28
CA TYR A 148 -1.89 -14.03 30.30
C TYR A 148 -2.30 -14.50 28.91
N VAL A 149 -1.69 -15.58 28.41
CA VAL A 149 -2.00 -16.14 27.09
C VAL A 149 -3.44 -16.61 27.02
N ALA A 150 -3.92 -17.36 28.01
CA ALA A 150 -5.32 -17.81 28.06
C ALA A 150 -6.30 -16.62 28.00
N GLY A 151 -6.01 -15.54 28.73
CA GLY A 151 -6.81 -14.32 28.70
C GLY A 151 -6.77 -13.58 27.36
N LEU A 152 -5.65 -13.62 26.62
CA LEU A 152 -5.58 -13.07 25.26
C LEU A 152 -6.45 -13.85 24.26
N TRP A 153 -6.67 -15.14 24.47
CA TRP A 153 -7.36 -16.01 23.52
C TRP A 153 -8.79 -16.38 23.93
N HIS A 154 -9.21 -16.09 25.16
CA HIS A 154 -10.47 -16.60 25.74
C HIS A 154 -11.71 -16.35 24.87
N ASP A 155 -11.80 -15.17 24.27
CA ASP A 155 -12.95 -14.70 23.49
C ASP A 155 -12.63 -14.53 21.99
N ILE A 156 -11.58 -15.20 21.50
CA ILE A 156 -11.17 -15.08 20.09
C ILE A 156 -12.28 -15.54 19.12
N GLY A 157 -13.16 -16.43 19.57
CA GLY A 157 -14.33 -16.89 18.80
C GLY A 157 -15.29 -15.77 18.39
N LYS A 158 -15.20 -14.58 19.02
CA LYS A 158 -15.97 -13.41 18.62
C LYS A 158 -15.57 -12.84 17.26
N ILE A 159 -14.48 -13.31 16.65
CA ILE A 159 -14.11 -12.99 15.25
C ILE A 159 -15.14 -13.56 14.26
N ASP A 160 -15.96 -14.55 14.66
CA ASP A 160 -16.98 -15.16 13.82
C ASP A 160 -17.88 -14.14 13.11
N GLU A 161 -18.16 -14.40 11.83
CA GLU A 161 -18.91 -13.49 10.96
C GLU A 161 -20.35 -13.28 11.45
N ASN A 162 -21.02 -14.31 11.98
CA ASN A 162 -22.39 -14.20 12.46
C ASN A 162 -22.44 -13.36 13.74
N PHE A 163 -21.47 -13.58 14.64
CA PHE A 163 -21.35 -12.78 15.85
C PHE A 163 -21.09 -11.30 15.54
N GLN A 164 -20.14 -11.00 14.65
CA GLN A 164 -19.84 -9.62 14.27
C GLN A 164 -21.02 -8.95 13.53
N ALA A 165 -21.72 -9.69 12.66
CA ALA A 165 -22.93 -9.18 12.00
C ALA A 165 -24.01 -8.78 13.01
N TRP A 166 -24.23 -9.62 14.04
CA TRP A 166 -25.17 -9.33 15.12
C TRP A 166 -24.74 -8.12 15.96
N VAL A 167 -23.48 -8.05 16.41
CA VAL A 167 -22.97 -6.93 17.21
C VAL A 167 -23.07 -5.61 16.45
N LEU A 168 -22.66 -5.58 15.18
CA LEU A 168 -22.73 -4.38 14.33
C LEU A 168 -24.18 -3.89 14.15
N LYS A 169 -25.14 -4.81 14.03
CA LYS A 169 -26.56 -4.47 13.95
C LYS A 169 -27.04 -3.76 15.23
N GLU A 170 -26.68 -4.30 16.39
CA GLU A 170 -27.03 -3.70 17.69
C GLU A 170 -26.33 -2.35 17.92
N LEU A 171 -25.06 -2.22 17.54
CA LEU A 171 -24.31 -0.96 17.66
C LEU A 171 -24.91 0.17 16.80
N LYS A 172 -25.35 -0.16 15.59
CA LYS A 172 -26.06 0.77 14.71
C LYS A 172 -27.41 1.19 15.32
N LYS A 173 -28.17 0.24 15.86
CA LYS A 173 -29.45 0.51 16.56
C LYS A 173 -29.26 1.45 17.75
N GLN A 174 -28.17 1.28 18.51
CA GLN A 174 -27.85 2.11 19.67
C GLN A 174 -27.14 3.43 19.35
N LYS A 175 -26.89 3.76 18.07
CA LYS A 175 -26.07 4.90 17.63
C LYS A 175 -24.66 4.94 18.26
N LYS A 176 -24.13 3.79 18.68
CA LYS A 176 -22.80 3.66 19.29
C LYS A 176 -21.72 3.26 18.27
N TYR A 177 -22.12 2.99 17.03
CA TYR A 177 -21.17 2.74 15.95
C TYR A 177 -20.45 4.05 15.57
N LYS A 178 -19.14 4.11 15.81
CA LYS A 178 -18.28 5.17 15.30
C LYS A 178 -17.56 4.63 14.07
N ASP A 179 -17.92 5.14 12.90
CA ASP A 179 -17.12 4.94 11.70
C ASP A 179 -15.86 5.78 11.89
N ILE A 180 -14.69 5.13 12.00
CA ILE A 180 -13.41 5.83 12.02
C ILE A 180 -12.99 5.91 10.55
N PRO A 181 -13.03 7.10 9.92
CA PRO A 181 -12.58 7.23 8.54
C PRO A 181 -11.07 6.94 8.48
N ASP A 182 -10.65 6.07 7.58
CA ASP A 182 -9.23 5.74 7.32
C ASP A 182 -8.43 6.93 6.77
N GLU A 183 -9.10 7.98 6.33
CA GLU A 183 -8.47 9.19 5.83
C GLU A 183 -8.45 10.23 6.95
N GLY A 184 -7.25 10.59 7.42
CA GLY A 184 -7.00 11.65 8.40
C GLY A 184 -7.32 13.07 7.89
N VAL A 185 -8.33 13.21 7.02
CA VAL A 185 -8.85 14.47 6.51
C VAL A 185 -10.35 14.50 6.78
N HIS A 186 -10.75 15.30 7.76
CA HIS A 186 -12.15 15.48 8.11
C HIS A 186 -12.82 16.41 7.10
N ILE A 187 -13.65 15.88 6.20
CA ILE A 187 -14.67 16.68 5.52
C ILE A 187 -15.99 16.41 6.25
N ASP A 188 -16.44 17.39 7.02
CA ASP A 188 -17.77 17.33 7.63
C ASP A 188 -18.82 17.35 6.51
N LYS A 189 -19.49 16.22 6.27
CA LYS A 189 -20.41 16.02 5.15
C LYS A 189 -21.59 17.00 5.14
N ASN A 190 -21.90 17.62 6.28
CA ASN A 190 -22.96 18.64 6.37
C ASN A 190 -22.48 20.06 6.05
N THR A 191 -21.18 20.35 6.20
CA THR A 191 -20.66 21.72 6.08
C THR A 191 -19.58 21.88 5.00
N GLY A 192 -19.07 20.78 4.46
CA GLY A 192 -18.05 20.76 3.39
C GLY A 192 -16.73 21.40 3.77
N LYS A 193 -16.49 21.66 5.06
CA LYS A 193 -15.26 22.29 5.55
C LYS A 193 -14.29 21.23 6.06
N PHE A 194 -13.01 21.48 5.79
CA PHE A 194 -11.89 20.70 6.30
C PHE A 194 -11.64 21.08 7.77
N SER A 195 -11.53 20.11 8.67
CA SER A 195 -10.96 20.32 10.02
C SER A 195 -9.62 19.63 10.16
#